data_AF-A0A1M5WAV9-F1
#
_entry.id   AF-A0A1M5WAV9-F1
#
_cell.length_a   1.000
_cell.length_b   1.000
_cell.length_c   1.000
_cell.angle_alpha   90.00
_cell.angle_beta   90.00
_cell.angle_gamma   90.00
#
_symmetry.space_group_name_H-M   'P 1'
#
loop_
_entity.id
_entity.type
_entity.pdbx_description
1 polymer ?
#
loop_
_entity_poly.entity_id
_entity_poly.type
_entity_poly.pdbx_seq_one_letter_code
_entity_poly.pdbx_strand_id
1 'polypeptide(L)'
;MDNIRLNFINRSNDINNSSIVIFQRNVAQEFGEIAVAWKVFKNCGVMENHPFEYSLDFGVTVADTYGNFSPMFPAAAGNTYDFVESGFGSVLQLSARKAANPSEIEVRNLLRIGAIGVSCYRNMSLLAIRTKVAPGEKAYFEFELRIFIGLASEIEVGDILNSDIISTINTEINLLGITSADIVLTGGGAGPNSAPFNFVLENVV
;
A
#
# COMPACT_ATOMS: atom_id res chain seq x y z
N MET A 1 -4.51 -2.19 18.53
CA MET A 1 -5.01 -3.29 17.70
C MET A 1 -3.82 -4.12 17.32
N ASP A 2 -3.95 -5.43 17.28
CA ASP A 2 -2.80 -6.31 17.04
C ASP A 2 -2.50 -6.37 15.53
N ASN A 3 -1.22 -6.26 15.19
CA ASN A 3 -0.76 -6.45 13.81
C ASN A 3 -0.99 -7.91 13.38
N ILE A 4 -1.33 -8.11 12.10
CA ILE A 4 -1.43 -9.46 11.53
C ILE A 4 -0.03 -9.93 11.17
N ARG A 5 0.36 -11.10 11.69
CA ARG A 5 1.70 -11.68 11.46
C ARG A 5 1.65 -12.57 10.23
N LEU A 6 2.33 -12.17 9.17
CA LEU A 6 2.37 -12.90 7.93
C LEU A 6 3.77 -13.42 7.66
N ASN A 7 3.86 -14.52 6.95
CA ASN A 7 5.14 -15.08 6.57
C ASN A 7 5.05 -15.62 5.15
N PHE A 8 5.83 -15.03 4.25
CA PHE A 8 5.92 -15.53 2.88
C PHE A 8 6.84 -16.75 2.84
N ILE A 9 6.45 -17.82 2.16
CA ILE A 9 7.29 -19.02 1.98
C ILE A 9 7.36 -19.34 0.49
N ASN A 10 8.58 -19.43 -0.04
CA ASN A 10 8.77 -19.87 -1.42
C ASN A 10 8.91 -21.40 -1.51
N ARG A 11 7.91 -22.08 -2.06
CA ARG A 11 7.98 -23.51 -2.44
C ARG A 11 7.81 -23.70 -3.95
N SER A 12 8.07 -22.66 -4.74
CA SER A 12 8.00 -22.74 -6.20
C SER A 12 9.24 -23.41 -6.79
N ASN A 13 9.11 -23.79 -8.06
CA ASN A 13 10.19 -24.19 -8.94
C ASN A 13 10.63 -23.00 -9.82
N ASP A 14 10.55 -21.76 -9.34
CA ASP A 14 10.96 -20.58 -10.12
C ASP A 14 12.48 -20.52 -10.29
N ILE A 15 12.96 -20.83 -11.50
CA ILE A 15 14.37 -20.77 -11.85
C ILE A 15 14.82 -19.31 -12.06
N ASN A 16 13.90 -18.41 -12.41
CA ASN A 16 14.22 -17.01 -12.70
C ASN A 16 14.33 -16.15 -11.44
N ASN A 17 13.98 -16.71 -10.27
CA ASN A 17 14.04 -16.03 -8.98
C ASN A 17 13.30 -14.68 -9.02
N SER A 18 12.07 -14.72 -9.54
CA SER A 18 11.23 -13.55 -9.75
C SER A 18 10.98 -12.83 -8.42
N SER A 19 10.83 -11.50 -8.47
CA SER A 19 10.48 -10.78 -7.24
C SER A 19 9.00 -10.96 -6.95
N ILE A 20 8.67 -11.12 -5.68
CA ILE A 20 7.29 -11.17 -5.20
C ILE A 20 6.91 -9.76 -4.79
N VAL A 21 5.84 -9.23 -5.38
CA VAL A 21 5.33 -7.90 -5.07
C VAL A 21 3.98 -8.03 -4.37
N ILE A 22 3.83 -7.30 -3.27
CA ILE A 22 2.59 -7.13 -2.53
C ILE A 22 2.19 -5.66 -2.59
N PHE A 23 0.93 -5.39 -2.92
CA PHE A 23 0.35 -4.05 -2.88
C PHE A 23 -1.09 -4.09 -2.34
N GLN A 24 -1.65 -2.91 -2.09
CA GLN A 24 -3.09 -2.73 -1.85
C GLN A 24 -3.65 -1.75 -2.87
N ARG A 25 -4.93 -1.89 -3.18
CA ARG A 25 -5.67 -0.93 -3.99
C ARG A 25 -6.32 0.09 -3.07
N ASN A 26 -6.18 1.37 -3.39
CA ASN A 26 -7.00 2.40 -2.78
C ASN A 26 -8.40 2.32 -3.40
N VAL A 27 -9.39 1.95 -2.59
CA VAL A 27 -10.79 1.79 -3.05
C VAL A 27 -11.61 3.08 -2.90
N ALA A 28 -11.00 4.14 -2.36
CA ALA A 28 -11.64 5.43 -2.27
C ALA A 28 -12.03 5.96 -3.67
N GLN A 29 -13.17 6.65 -3.73
CA GLN A 29 -13.69 7.22 -4.96
C GLN A 29 -12.65 8.13 -5.66
N GLU A 30 -12.58 8.06 -6.99
CA GLU A 30 -11.77 8.96 -7.85
C GLU A 30 -10.24 8.84 -7.77
N PHE A 31 -9.71 7.81 -7.11
CA PHE A 31 -8.26 7.64 -7.00
C PHE A 31 -7.58 7.15 -8.30
N GLY A 32 -8.31 6.39 -9.14
CA GLY A 32 -7.78 5.73 -10.34
C GLY A 32 -7.04 4.41 -10.03
N GLU A 33 -6.70 3.63 -11.06
CA GLU A 33 -5.99 2.35 -10.93
C GLU A 33 -4.47 2.55 -10.79
N ILE A 34 -4.04 3.20 -9.70
CA ILE A 34 -2.62 3.36 -9.37
C ILE A 34 -2.38 2.71 -8.01
N ALA A 35 -1.43 1.80 -7.94
CA ALA A 35 -1.01 1.15 -6.70
C ALA A 35 0.47 1.39 -6.45
N VAL A 36 0.90 1.17 -5.21
CA VAL A 36 2.32 1.24 -4.82
C VAL A 36 2.76 -0.14 -4.36
N ALA A 37 3.97 -0.56 -4.78
CA ALA A 37 4.62 -1.76 -4.29
C ALA A 37 4.91 -1.63 -2.78
N TRP A 38 4.03 -2.15 -1.94
CA TRP A 38 4.12 -2.02 -0.49
C TRP A 38 5.20 -2.94 0.11
N LYS A 39 5.30 -4.18 -0.37
CA LYS A 39 6.39 -5.10 -0.07
C LYS A 39 6.93 -5.70 -1.35
N VAL A 40 8.24 -5.88 -1.41
CA VAL A 40 8.91 -6.60 -2.50
C VAL A 40 9.90 -7.57 -1.87
N PHE A 41 9.73 -8.85 -2.14
CA PHE A 41 10.66 -9.90 -1.73
C PHE A 41 11.52 -10.29 -2.93
N LYS A 42 12.81 -10.06 -2.81
CA LYS A 42 13.80 -10.36 -3.85
C LYS A 42 14.67 -11.51 -3.40
N ASN A 43 15.12 -12.30 -4.37
CA ASN A 43 16.07 -13.37 -4.15
C ASN A 43 15.67 -14.39 -3.07
N CYS A 44 14.38 -14.68 -2.94
CA CYS A 44 13.89 -15.65 -1.96
C CYS A 44 14.00 -17.05 -2.56
N GLY A 45 14.97 -17.83 -2.10
CA GLY A 45 15.24 -19.19 -2.58
C GLY A 45 14.15 -20.19 -2.22
N VAL A 46 14.24 -21.39 -2.80
CA VAL A 46 13.31 -22.48 -2.50
C VAL A 46 13.43 -22.90 -1.03
N MET A 47 12.29 -23.04 -0.36
CA MET A 47 12.12 -23.25 1.09
C MET A 47 12.53 -22.08 1.99
N GLU A 48 13.00 -20.96 1.43
CA GLU A 48 13.22 -19.75 2.22
C GLU A 48 11.90 -19.03 2.51
N ASN A 49 11.92 -18.22 3.56
CA ASN A 49 10.77 -17.48 4.03
C ASN A 49 11.10 -16.03 4.38
N HIS A 50 10.07 -15.18 4.37
CA HIS A 50 10.18 -13.77 4.73
C HIS A 50 9.03 -13.39 5.67
N PRO A 51 9.28 -13.28 6.99
CA PRO A 51 8.28 -12.82 7.94
C PRO A 51 8.05 -11.31 7.81
N PHE A 52 6.80 -10.87 7.87
CA PHE A 52 6.43 -9.46 7.87
C PHE A 52 5.13 -9.21 8.63
N GLU A 53 4.94 -7.97 9.08
CA GLU A 53 3.72 -7.58 9.77
C GLU A 53 2.85 -6.70 8.89
N TYR A 54 1.55 -7.00 8.89
CA TYR A 54 0.51 -6.14 8.37
C TYR A 54 -0.10 -5.36 9.54
N SER A 55 0.36 -4.13 9.72
CA SER A 55 -0.15 -3.21 10.74
C SER A 55 -1.41 -2.52 10.26
N LEU A 56 -2.35 -2.25 11.16
CA LEU A 56 -3.54 -1.44 10.89
C LEU A 56 -3.30 0.07 11.01
N ASP A 57 -2.10 0.46 11.45
CA ASP A 57 -1.76 1.85 11.65
C ASP A 57 -1.39 2.53 10.33
N PHE A 58 -2.05 3.65 10.07
CA PHE A 58 -1.77 4.49 8.92
C PHE A 58 -1.00 5.74 9.33
N GLY A 59 -0.28 6.30 8.37
CA GLY A 59 0.29 7.64 8.46
C GLY A 59 0.05 8.41 7.17
N VAL A 60 -0.02 9.73 7.26
CA VAL A 60 -0.08 10.61 6.09
C VAL A 60 1.03 11.66 6.13
N THR A 61 1.57 11.99 4.96
CA THR A 61 2.46 13.16 4.76
C THR A 61 1.94 13.99 3.60
N VAL A 62 2.33 15.26 3.60
CA VAL A 62 2.10 16.18 2.51
C VAL A 62 3.44 16.61 1.92
N ALA A 63 3.53 16.64 0.60
CA ALA A 63 4.64 17.24 -0.14
C ALA A 63 4.14 18.48 -0.89
N ASP A 64 4.90 19.58 -0.86
CA ASP A 64 4.61 20.75 -1.69
C ASP A 64 5.28 20.65 -3.08
N THR A 65 5.03 21.62 -3.95
CA THR A 65 5.62 21.68 -5.30
C THR A 65 7.13 21.97 -5.31
N TYR A 66 7.71 22.33 -4.16
CA TYR A 66 9.12 22.65 -4.02
C TYR A 66 9.94 21.46 -3.50
N GLY A 67 9.29 20.32 -3.23
CA GLY A 67 9.93 19.10 -2.73
C GLY A 67 10.09 19.10 -1.21
N ASN A 68 9.41 19.99 -0.48
CA ASN A 68 9.38 19.94 0.98
C ASN A 68 8.31 18.94 1.44
N PHE A 69 8.57 18.26 2.55
CA PHE A 69 7.66 17.30 3.15
C PHE A 69 7.23 17.74 4.55
N SER A 70 5.96 17.54 4.88
CA SER A 70 5.49 17.62 6.26
C SER A 70 6.05 16.46 7.09
N PRO A 71 6.14 16.61 8.42
CA PRO A 71 6.23 15.45 9.30
C PRO A 71 5.08 14.47 9.04
N MET A 72 5.31 13.19 9.31
CA MET A 72 4.27 12.17 9.22
C MET A 72 3.27 12.35 10.36
N PHE A 73 1.98 12.34 10.01
CA PHE A 73 0.89 12.44 10.97
C PHE A 73 0.16 11.09 11.08
N PRO A 74 -0.04 10.54 12.29
CA PRO A 74 -0.82 9.31 12.47
C PRO A 74 -2.25 9.44 11.93
N ALA A 75 -2.63 8.51 11.07
CA ALA A 75 -3.88 8.54 10.35
C ALA A 75 -4.83 7.42 10.80
N ALA A 76 -6.13 7.70 10.79
CA ALA A 76 -7.16 6.70 11.03
C ALA A 76 -8.38 6.97 10.14
N ALA A 77 -9.05 5.90 9.70
CA ALA A 77 -10.29 6.00 8.95
C ALA A 77 -11.34 6.83 9.71
N GLY A 78 -12.10 7.63 8.97
CA GLY A 78 -13.11 8.55 9.49
C GLY A 78 -12.56 9.91 9.94
N ASN A 79 -11.24 10.11 9.92
CA ASN A 79 -10.63 11.40 10.23
C ASN A 79 -10.32 12.21 8.96
N THR A 80 -10.38 13.53 9.12
CA THR A 80 -9.92 14.50 8.12
C THR A 80 -8.70 15.23 8.65
N TYR A 81 -7.74 15.49 7.78
CA TYR A 81 -6.52 16.24 8.04
C TYR A 81 -6.47 17.45 7.13
N ASP A 82 -6.06 18.60 7.68
CA ASP A 82 -6.01 19.86 6.98
C ASP A 82 -4.56 20.27 6.77
N PHE A 83 -4.20 20.58 5.53
CA PHE A 83 -2.97 21.28 5.22
C PHE A 83 -3.27 22.78 5.07
N VAL A 84 -2.81 23.58 6.02
CA VAL A 84 -3.18 25.00 6.17
C VAL A 84 -1.95 25.89 6.23
N GLU A 85 -2.09 27.15 5.82
CA GLU A 85 -1.08 28.18 6.11
C GLU A 85 -1.10 28.53 7.60
N SER A 86 0.08 28.61 8.21
CA SER A 86 0.30 29.13 9.56
C SER A 86 1.30 30.29 9.54
N GLY A 87 1.49 30.97 10.67
CA GLY A 87 2.46 32.07 10.79
C GLY A 87 3.93 31.66 10.54
N PHE A 88 4.24 30.37 10.57
CA PHE A 88 5.59 29.82 10.38
C PHE A 88 5.71 28.95 9.12
N GLY A 89 4.75 29.01 8.21
CA GLY A 89 4.66 28.16 7.02
C GLY A 89 3.47 27.20 7.07
N SER A 90 3.40 26.28 6.11
CA SER A 90 2.27 25.35 6.02
C SER A 90 2.40 24.16 6.97
N VAL A 91 1.28 23.73 7.56
CA VAL A 91 1.25 22.64 8.54
C VAL A 91 0.15 21.64 8.21
N LEU A 92 0.47 20.35 8.39
CA LEU A 92 -0.50 19.27 8.38
C LEU A 92 -1.02 19.03 9.79
N GLN A 93 -2.33 19.11 9.99
CA GLN A 93 -2.94 18.97 11.30
C GLN A 93 -4.26 18.20 11.23
N LEU A 94 -4.69 17.60 12.34
CA LEU A 94 -6.00 16.98 12.45
C LEU A 94 -7.11 18.04 12.36
N SER A 95 -8.11 17.79 11.52
CA SER A 95 -9.27 18.66 11.40
C SER A 95 -10.26 18.43 12.54
N ALA A 96 -11.03 19.48 12.87
CA ALA A 96 -12.20 19.33 13.73
C ALA A 96 -13.36 18.62 13.03
N ARG A 97 -13.31 18.49 11.69
CA ARG A 97 -14.29 17.77 10.89
C ARG A 97 -13.91 16.30 10.77
N LYS A 98 -14.93 15.44 10.73
CA LYS A 98 -14.78 14.04 10.35
C LYS A 98 -14.84 13.91 8.82
N ALA A 99 -14.30 12.80 8.33
CA ALA A 99 -14.41 12.45 6.91
C ALA A 99 -15.88 12.30 6.52
N ALA A 100 -16.20 12.62 5.27
CA ALA A 100 -17.55 12.45 4.74
C ALA A 100 -17.92 10.96 4.67
N ASN A 101 -16.95 10.10 4.32
CA ASN A 101 -17.04 8.66 4.42
C ASN A 101 -16.26 8.18 5.67
N PRO A 102 -16.91 7.50 6.64
CA PRO A 102 -16.25 6.96 7.83
C PRO A 102 -15.14 5.94 7.56
N SER A 103 -15.12 5.31 6.38
CA SER A 103 -14.07 4.36 5.98
C SER A 103 -12.83 5.03 5.39
N GLU A 104 -12.91 6.32 5.08
CA GLU A 104 -11.84 7.05 4.40
C GLU A 104 -10.97 7.87 5.37
N ILE A 105 -9.70 7.98 5.02
CA ILE A 105 -8.80 9.01 5.50
C ILE A 105 -8.86 10.17 4.49
N GLU A 106 -9.26 11.36 4.95
CA GLU A 106 -9.29 12.55 4.09
C GLU A 106 -8.13 13.50 4.40
N VAL A 107 -7.46 14.02 3.37
CA VAL A 107 -6.50 15.12 3.52
C VAL A 107 -6.90 16.27 2.61
N ARG A 108 -7.11 17.46 3.18
CA ARG A 108 -7.59 18.64 2.47
C ARG A 108 -6.48 19.64 2.25
N ASN A 109 -6.35 20.12 1.02
CA ASN A 109 -5.48 21.25 0.71
C ASN A 109 -6.26 22.54 0.95
N LEU A 110 -5.99 23.22 2.06
CA LEU A 110 -6.62 24.50 2.41
C LEU A 110 -5.67 25.69 2.22
N LEU A 111 -4.58 25.50 1.49
CA LEU A 111 -3.74 26.62 1.06
C LEU A 111 -4.52 27.50 0.08
N ARG A 112 -4.09 28.77 -0.05
CA ARG A 112 -4.66 29.67 -1.06
C ARG A 112 -4.11 29.37 -2.45
N ILE A 113 -2.85 28.96 -2.51
CA ILE A 113 -2.10 28.66 -3.73
C ILE A 113 -1.20 27.45 -3.50
N GLY A 114 -0.86 26.75 -4.59
CA GLY A 114 0.02 25.58 -4.55
C GLY A 114 -0.73 24.27 -4.42
N ALA A 115 -0.54 23.39 -5.41
CA ALA A 115 -1.01 22.01 -5.32
C ALA A 115 -0.09 21.21 -4.40
N ILE A 116 -0.61 20.14 -3.79
CA ILE A 116 0.17 19.27 -2.92
C ILE A 116 0.14 17.82 -3.41
N GLY A 117 1.18 17.07 -3.07
CA GLY A 117 1.15 15.60 -3.05
C GLY A 117 0.77 15.12 -1.67
N VAL A 118 -0.06 14.09 -1.59
CA VAL A 118 -0.42 13.43 -0.32
C VAL A 118 -0.03 11.97 -0.41
N SER A 119 0.75 11.52 0.56
CA SER A 119 1.21 10.13 0.65
C SER A 119 0.56 9.47 1.84
N CYS A 120 0.04 8.25 1.65
CA CYS A 120 -0.45 7.39 2.72
C CYS A 120 0.51 6.24 2.94
N TYR A 121 0.76 5.92 4.21
CA TYR A 121 1.72 4.91 4.64
C TYR A 121 1.04 3.89 5.54
N ARG A 122 1.51 2.64 5.48
CA ARG A 122 1.21 1.58 6.45
C ARG A 122 2.52 1.09 7.04
N ASN A 123 2.64 1.17 8.36
CA ASN A 123 3.89 0.84 9.07
C ASN A 123 5.12 1.53 8.44
N MET A 124 5.03 2.85 8.24
CA MET A 124 6.04 3.71 7.61
C MET A 124 6.42 3.37 6.15
N SER A 125 5.81 2.35 5.54
CA SER A 125 6.02 1.98 4.13
C SER A 125 4.96 2.66 3.27
N LEU A 126 5.36 3.26 2.14
CA LEU A 126 4.44 3.94 1.23
C LEU A 126 3.40 2.96 0.69
N LEU A 127 2.12 3.34 0.76
CA LEU A 127 1.00 2.50 0.35
C LEU A 127 0.20 3.11 -0.81
N ALA A 128 0.05 4.44 -0.84
CA ALA A 128 -0.56 5.14 -1.95
C ALA A 128 -0.11 6.60 -2.01
N ILE A 129 -0.21 7.19 -3.19
CA ILE A 129 0.10 8.61 -3.41
C ILE A 129 -1.00 9.25 -4.26
N ARG A 130 -1.49 10.40 -3.81
CA ARG A 130 -2.28 11.32 -4.64
C ARG A 130 -1.45 12.53 -4.97
N THR A 131 -1.14 12.72 -6.25
CA THR A 131 -0.42 13.91 -6.69
C THR A 131 -1.39 15.01 -7.12
N LYS A 132 -0.88 16.26 -7.13
CA LYS A 132 -1.57 17.43 -7.70
C LYS A 132 -2.94 17.75 -7.08
N VAL A 133 -3.08 17.57 -5.76
CA VAL A 133 -4.27 18.00 -5.03
C VAL A 133 -4.28 19.53 -4.98
N ALA A 134 -5.16 20.16 -5.75
CA ALA A 134 -5.20 21.62 -5.89
C ALA A 134 -5.78 22.30 -4.62
N PRO A 135 -5.55 23.61 -4.43
CA PRO A 135 -6.23 24.39 -3.40
C PRO A 135 -7.76 24.16 -3.39
N GLY A 136 -8.31 23.81 -2.23
CA GLY A 136 -9.73 23.49 -2.06
C GLY A 136 -10.10 22.03 -2.32
N GLU A 137 -9.20 21.23 -2.90
CA GLU A 137 -9.43 19.80 -3.15
C GLU A 137 -8.99 18.91 -1.98
N LYS A 138 -9.28 17.61 -2.11
CA LYS A 138 -8.94 16.59 -1.13
C LYS A 138 -8.28 15.36 -1.78
N ALA A 139 -7.47 14.67 -0.99
CA ALA A 139 -7.10 13.28 -1.23
C ALA A 139 -7.92 12.37 -0.31
N TYR A 140 -8.29 11.20 -0.83
CA TYR A 140 -9.05 10.17 -0.14
C TYR A 140 -8.26 8.87 -0.14
N PHE A 141 -8.20 8.18 1.00
CA PHE A 141 -7.60 6.87 1.11
C PHE A 141 -8.51 5.92 1.88
N GLU A 142 -8.85 4.80 1.24
CA GLU A 142 -9.60 3.70 1.83
C GLU A 142 -8.94 2.39 1.42
N PHE A 143 -8.68 1.52 2.40
CA PHE A 143 -8.05 0.23 2.16
C PHE A 143 -8.82 -0.85 2.92
N GLU A 144 -9.30 -1.84 2.17
CA GLU A 144 -9.82 -3.05 2.79
C GLU A 144 -8.69 -3.89 3.41
N LEU A 145 -9.05 -4.81 4.31
CA LEU A 145 -8.15 -5.82 4.87
C LEU A 145 -7.82 -6.90 3.84
N ARG A 146 -7.32 -6.50 2.67
CA ARG A 146 -6.93 -7.39 1.59
C ARG A 146 -5.63 -6.93 0.95
N ILE A 147 -4.83 -7.87 0.49
CA ILE A 147 -3.60 -7.60 -0.26
C ILE A 147 -3.66 -8.29 -1.62
N PHE A 148 -3.01 -7.68 -2.60
CA PHE A 148 -2.76 -8.27 -3.91
C PHE A 148 -1.32 -8.72 -3.95
N ILE A 149 -1.07 -9.95 -4.39
CA ILE A 149 0.26 -10.55 -4.44
C ILE A 149 0.51 -11.21 -5.80
N GLY A 150 1.71 -11.02 -6.32
CA GLY A 150 2.10 -11.62 -7.59
C GLY A 150 3.59 -11.56 -7.83
N LEU A 151 3.98 -12.01 -9.01
CA LEU A 151 5.36 -11.92 -9.48
C LEU A 151 5.51 -10.68 -10.36
N ALA A 152 6.59 -9.94 -10.15
CA ALA A 152 7.01 -8.87 -11.05
C ALA A 152 8.55 -8.78 -11.06
N SER A 153 9.10 -8.28 -12.15
CA SER A 153 10.53 -8.04 -12.31
C SER A 153 10.81 -6.54 -12.24
N GLU A 154 12.01 -6.18 -11.77
CA GLU A 154 12.50 -4.78 -11.77
C GLU A 154 11.64 -3.80 -10.95
N ILE A 155 10.93 -4.30 -9.93
CA ILE A 155 10.16 -3.48 -8.99
C ILE A 155 10.92 -3.35 -7.67
N GLU A 156 10.95 -2.14 -7.11
CA GLU A 156 11.40 -1.83 -5.76
C GLU A 156 10.22 -1.48 -4.84
N VAL A 157 10.45 -1.55 -3.53
CA VAL A 157 9.46 -1.07 -2.55
C VAL A 157 9.25 0.43 -2.74
N GLY A 158 7.99 0.86 -2.81
CA GLY A 158 7.61 2.26 -3.03
C GLY A 158 7.41 2.64 -4.49
N ASP A 159 7.71 1.75 -5.44
CA ASP A 159 7.47 2.01 -6.86
C ASP A 159 5.98 2.11 -7.16
N ILE A 160 5.64 3.02 -8.07
CA ILE A 160 4.29 3.15 -8.62
C ILE A 160 4.06 2.02 -9.63
N LEU A 161 3.06 1.18 -9.36
CA LEU A 161 2.62 0.13 -10.26
C LEU A 161 1.65 0.71 -11.28
N ASN A 162 1.96 0.52 -12.56
CA ASN A 162 1.07 0.90 -13.65
C ASN A 162 -0.05 -0.15 -13.87
N SER A 163 -1.04 0.19 -14.68
CA SER A 163 -2.18 -0.68 -14.98
C SER A 163 -1.78 -2.04 -15.54
N ASP A 164 -0.72 -2.10 -16.34
CA ASP A 164 -0.27 -3.33 -16.99
C ASP A 164 0.23 -4.33 -15.94
N ILE A 165 1.05 -3.89 -14.99
CA ILE A 165 1.51 -4.72 -13.86
C ILE A 165 0.32 -5.11 -12.98
N ILE A 166 -0.55 -4.14 -12.63
CA ILE A 166 -1.72 -4.41 -11.78
C ILE A 166 -2.65 -5.45 -12.42
N SER A 167 -2.82 -5.43 -13.75
CA SER A 167 -3.69 -6.35 -14.48
C SER A 167 -3.15 -7.79 -14.55
N THR A 168 -1.83 -7.96 -14.42
CA THR A 168 -1.20 -9.29 -14.40
C THR A 168 -1.22 -9.91 -13.00
N ILE A 169 -1.27 -9.09 -11.95
CA ILE A 169 -1.35 -9.54 -10.56
C ILE A 169 -2.81 -9.67 -10.11
N ASN A 170 -3.33 -10.90 -10.19
CA ASN A 170 -4.74 -11.20 -9.89
C ASN A 170 -4.96 -11.98 -8.59
N THR A 171 -3.90 -12.38 -7.87
CA THR A 171 -4.09 -13.11 -6.62
C THR A 171 -4.42 -12.14 -5.50
N GLU A 172 -5.64 -12.26 -4.98
CA GLU A 172 -6.14 -11.48 -3.85
C GLU A 172 -6.18 -12.36 -2.59
N ILE A 173 -5.64 -11.84 -1.49
CA ILE A 173 -5.67 -12.50 -0.18
C ILE A 173 -6.47 -11.62 0.78
N ASN A 174 -7.59 -12.15 1.27
CA ASN A 174 -8.39 -11.53 2.32
C ASN A 174 -7.78 -11.83 3.70
N LEU A 175 -7.52 -10.79 4.47
CA LEU A 175 -6.92 -10.85 5.81
C LEU A 175 -7.95 -10.68 6.94
N LEU A 176 -9.23 -10.55 6.61
CA LEU A 176 -10.29 -10.42 7.61
C LEU A 176 -10.34 -11.66 8.51
N GLY A 177 -10.27 -11.44 9.82
CA GLY A 177 -10.32 -12.53 10.82
C GLY A 177 -9.01 -13.31 10.96
N ILE A 178 -7.93 -12.91 10.27
CA ILE A 178 -6.61 -13.54 10.38
C ILE A 178 -5.77 -12.77 11.41
N THR A 179 -5.21 -13.49 12.36
CA THR A 179 -4.19 -13.00 13.31
C THR A 179 -2.79 -13.38 12.82
N SER A 180 -2.65 -14.57 12.23
CA SER A 180 -1.42 -14.99 11.55
C SER A 180 -1.65 -15.99 10.43
N ALA A 181 -0.80 -15.98 9.41
CA ALA A 181 -0.82 -16.98 8.35
C ALA A 181 0.52 -17.06 7.59
N ASP A 182 0.76 -18.20 6.95
CA ASP A 182 1.79 -18.35 5.93
C ASP A 182 1.20 -18.10 4.54
N ILE A 183 1.88 -17.30 3.72
CA ILE A 183 1.56 -17.12 2.30
C ILE A 183 2.55 -17.96 1.50
N VAL A 184 2.09 -19.09 0.98
CA VAL A 184 2.94 -20.08 0.31
C VAL A 184 2.84 -19.93 -1.20
N LEU A 185 3.99 -19.65 -1.84
CA LEU A 185 4.13 -19.66 -3.29
C LEU A 185 4.49 -21.07 -3.78
N THR A 186 3.75 -21.58 -4.75
CA THR A 186 3.99 -22.86 -5.42
C THR A 186 3.93 -22.70 -6.94
N GLY A 187 4.25 -23.75 -7.69
CA GLY A 187 4.21 -23.74 -9.15
C GLY A 187 5.52 -23.25 -9.78
N GLY A 188 5.48 -22.80 -11.04
CA GLY A 188 6.66 -22.46 -11.82
C GLY A 188 7.35 -23.68 -12.44
N GLY A 189 8.59 -23.47 -12.89
CA GLY A 189 9.41 -24.46 -13.59
C GLY A 189 9.55 -24.15 -15.09
N ALA A 190 10.47 -24.86 -15.74
CA ALA A 190 10.70 -24.74 -17.18
C ALA A 190 10.01 -25.87 -17.97
N GLY A 191 9.52 -25.55 -19.17
CA GLY A 191 9.02 -26.52 -20.14
C GLY A 191 7.50 -26.74 -20.10
N PRO A 192 6.98 -27.62 -20.97
CA PRO A 192 5.54 -27.77 -21.22
C PRO A 192 4.74 -28.32 -20.03
N ASN A 193 5.43 -28.84 -19.00
CA ASN A 193 4.81 -29.38 -17.79
C ASN A 193 4.90 -28.42 -16.59
N SER A 194 5.33 -27.17 -16.80
CA SER A 194 5.38 -26.17 -15.73
C SER A 194 3.99 -25.88 -15.19
N ALA A 195 3.82 -25.91 -13.87
CA ALA A 195 2.57 -25.48 -13.25
C ALA A 195 2.53 -23.94 -13.19
N PRO A 196 1.34 -23.32 -13.28
CA PRO A 196 1.22 -21.88 -13.05
C PRO A 196 1.62 -21.54 -11.62
N PHE A 197 2.15 -20.33 -11.42
CA PHE A 197 2.40 -19.82 -10.07
C PHE A 197 1.10 -19.65 -9.30
N ASN A 198 1.12 -20.04 -8.03
CA ASN A 198 -0.05 -20.00 -7.17
C ASN A 198 0.35 -19.59 -5.75
N PHE A 199 -0.43 -18.70 -5.14
CA PHE A 199 -0.28 -18.30 -3.74
C PHE A 199 -1.46 -18.83 -2.93
N VAL A 200 -1.18 -19.49 -1.81
CA VAL A 200 -2.20 -20.01 -0.90
C VAL A 200 -1.89 -19.64 0.54
N LEU A 201 -2.94 -19.51 1.35
CA LEU A 201 -2.78 -19.38 2.80
C LEU A 201 -2.66 -20.76 3.45
N GLU A 202 -1.64 -20.92 4.29
CA GLU A 202 -1.46 -22.05 5.20
C GLU A 202 -1.36 -21.54 6.64
N ASN A 203 -1.54 -22.43 7.62
CA ASN A 203 -1.33 -22.14 9.04
C ASN A 203 -2.09 -20.91 9.57
N VAL A 204 -3.33 -20.72 9.10
CA VAL A 204 -4.19 -19.59 9.47
C VAL A 204 -4.69 -19.71 10.91
N VAL A 205 -4.54 -18.64 11.68
CA VAL A 205 -5.05 -18.48 13.06
C VAL A 205 -5.92 -17.25 13.16
#